data_AF-A0A4Q5LW10-F1
#
_entry.id   AF-A0A4Q5LW10-F1
#
_cell.length_a   1.000
_cell.length_b   1.000
_cell.length_c   1.000
_cell.angle_alpha   90.00
_cell.angle_beta   90.00
_cell.angle_gamma   90.00
#
_symmetry.space_group_name_H-M   'P 1'
#
loop_
_entity.id
_entity.type
_entity.pdbx_description
1 polymer ?
#
loop_
_entity_poly.entity_id
_entity_poly.type
_entity_poly.pdbx_seq_one_letter_code
_entity_poly.pdbx_strand_id
1 'polypeptide(L)'
;MKRLIILPLLCLLTHITFGQKVLVFYDTANTSELTAFIETASSKKIQTDTTSNPARFTENTLKNYQAVVFLNTSANRLNFRQAAELQRFIQAGGGFVGNGKAAERSYKWLWYEKILGGELAENQLENPTQLSLITNASIGKTMLPPLWKVNDKPLIFTNLPTRCKPVLLDVMGKTWAWYYVTDEGGKLFYTALGCEPSAYANPDFMNHLWTGIEEVSAKTLPDYAKIAGSALPEEKNFLKIVLADSLQNPLSIATMRNDNVLMVEQSGYVKLYEAKKRKTNLIGKIDVANLKAIRLDPEFYQNGYVYTFAGTTPNEYKIGRMQLVGDTTVTMTDFSSQSTNPLVKSAVYDFERYGKSPYRLPKYFDRKSFRYDNEQGMVVETLDADGEVKNIEPFLTDMKFNFVTDLSFGADGGLYFLEDNQLKKIDYSEVNRKPIAIASADMLTGNVPLKIKFSSGGSIDFDKNDKISFEWNFDGVNQSTEANPEFTYTKPGPYEVKLKVSDAKGDSAETVLKVVANKAPVKGRKK
;
A
#
# COMPACT_ATOMS: atom_id res chain seq x y z
N MET A 1 68.83 -21.85 -44.48
CA MET A 1 67.44 -21.73 -43.99
C MET A 1 67.44 -21.80 -42.47
N LYS A 2 67.33 -20.68 -41.76
CA LYS A 2 67.15 -20.65 -40.30
C LYS A 2 65.67 -20.33 -40.04
N ARG A 3 64.95 -21.25 -39.39
CA ARG A 3 63.53 -21.09 -39.04
C ARG A 3 63.39 -20.18 -37.82
N LEU A 4 62.60 -19.13 -37.97
CA LEU A 4 62.13 -18.25 -36.90
C LEU A 4 61.00 -18.96 -36.15
N ILE A 5 61.12 -19.17 -34.84
CA ILE A 5 60.05 -19.68 -33.98
C ILE A 5 59.46 -18.47 -33.26
N ILE A 6 58.18 -18.16 -33.55
CA ILE A 6 57.39 -17.15 -32.85
C ILE A 6 56.63 -17.86 -31.73
N LEU A 7 56.88 -17.48 -30.48
CA LEU A 7 56.13 -17.93 -29.31
C LEU A 7 54.95 -16.96 -29.09
N PRO A 8 53.68 -17.41 -28.98
CA PRO A 8 52.58 -16.50 -28.68
C PRO A 8 52.56 -16.21 -27.17
N LEU A 9 52.51 -14.92 -26.83
CA LEU A 9 52.30 -14.44 -25.46
C LEU A 9 50.84 -14.74 -25.07
N LEU A 10 50.64 -15.73 -24.20
CA LEU A 10 49.34 -16.08 -23.63
C LEU A 10 48.99 -15.05 -22.55
N CYS A 11 48.19 -14.04 -22.87
CA CYS A 11 47.57 -13.18 -21.86
C CYS A 11 46.55 -14.00 -21.05
N LEU A 12 46.95 -14.47 -19.87
CA LEU A 12 45.99 -14.90 -18.86
C LEU A 12 45.21 -13.67 -18.38
N LEU A 13 43.97 -13.52 -18.84
CA LEU A 13 42.96 -12.74 -18.14
C LEU A 13 42.68 -13.44 -16.80
N THR A 14 43.34 -13.00 -15.74
CA THR A 14 42.96 -13.39 -14.38
C THR A 14 41.60 -12.78 -14.08
N HIS A 15 40.53 -13.58 -14.17
CA HIS A 15 39.25 -13.19 -13.61
C HIS A 15 39.41 -13.05 -12.10
N ILE A 16 39.47 -11.80 -11.61
CA ILE A 16 39.32 -11.52 -10.19
C ILE A 16 37.89 -11.90 -9.84
N THR A 17 37.71 -13.02 -9.15
CA THR A 17 36.42 -13.39 -8.55
C THR A 17 36.20 -12.44 -7.37
N PHE A 18 35.38 -11.41 -7.56
CA PHE A 18 34.91 -10.58 -6.45
C PHE A 18 34.03 -11.42 -5.53
N GLY A 19 34.36 -11.44 -4.24
CA GLY A 19 33.64 -12.24 -3.25
C GLY A 19 32.37 -11.57 -2.70
N GLN A 20 32.28 -10.24 -2.81
CA GLN A 20 31.19 -9.41 -2.29
C GLN A 20 30.89 -8.28 -3.28
N LYS A 21 29.63 -7.84 -3.34
CA LYS A 21 29.13 -6.77 -4.18
C LYS A 21 28.22 -5.84 -3.37
N VAL A 22 28.48 -4.53 -3.44
CA VAL A 22 27.75 -3.51 -2.67
C VAL A 22 27.16 -2.43 -3.57
N LEU A 23 26.02 -1.88 -3.14
CA LEU A 23 25.38 -0.74 -3.78
C LEU A 23 25.62 0.50 -2.92
N VAL A 24 26.31 1.50 -3.48
CA VAL A 24 26.57 2.78 -2.82
C VAL A 24 25.54 3.81 -3.27
N PHE A 25 24.66 4.17 -2.35
CA PHE A 25 23.68 5.24 -2.51
C PHE A 25 24.25 6.55 -2.00
N TYR A 26 24.21 7.59 -2.81
CA TYR A 26 24.82 8.90 -2.50
C TYR A 26 23.95 10.05 -3.02
N ASP A 27 24.13 11.24 -2.44
CA ASP A 27 23.53 12.48 -2.96
C ASP A 27 24.42 13.07 -4.07
N THR A 28 23.83 13.61 -5.13
CA THR A 28 24.57 14.32 -6.19
C THR A 28 25.37 15.52 -5.68
N ALA A 29 25.05 16.04 -4.49
CA ALA A 29 25.86 17.05 -3.81
C ALA A 29 27.17 16.51 -3.20
N ASN A 30 27.28 15.19 -2.99
CA ASN A 30 28.41 14.53 -2.30
C ASN A 30 29.42 13.90 -3.29
N THR A 31 29.72 14.57 -4.40
CA THR A 31 30.58 14.02 -5.45
C THR A 31 32.03 13.84 -5.01
N SER A 32 32.54 14.70 -4.14
CA SER A 32 33.90 14.61 -3.59
C SER A 32 34.07 13.38 -2.70
N GLU A 33 33.11 13.13 -1.82
CA GLU A 33 33.04 11.96 -0.95
C GLU A 33 32.97 10.67 -1.78
N LEU A 34 32.11 10.65 -2.80
CA LEU A 34 32.01 9.52 -3.72
C LEU A 34 33.33 9.28 -4.46
N THR A 35 34.01 10.33 -4.91
CA THR A 35 35.28 10.21 -5.63
C THR A 35 36.33 9.55 -4.75
N ALA A 36 36.54 10.06 -3.54
CA ALA A 36 37.45 9.47 -2.56
C ALA A 36 37.08 8.00 -2.21
N PHE A 37 35.79 7.71 -2.10
CA PHE A 37 35.29 6.36 -1.88
C PHE A 37 35.67 5.41 -3.03
N ILE A 38 35.45 5.81 -4.27
CA ILE A 38 35.72 4.97 -5.45
C ILE A 38 37.22 4.80 -5.71
N GLU A 39 38.04 5.82 -5.47
CA GLU A 39 39.50 5.73 -5.56
C GLU A 39 40.05 4.63 -4.65
N THR A 40 39.52 4.52 -3.43
CA THR A 40 39.95 3.49 -2.47
C THR A 40 39.32 2.12 -2.73
N ALA A 41 38.16 2.04 -3.41
CA ALA A 41 37.45 0.80 -3.73
C ALA A 41 38.29 -0.18 -4.57
N SER A 42 39.16 0.32 -5.46
CA SER A 42 40.00 -0.53 -6.33
C SER A 42 40.97 -1.43 -5.55
N SER A 43 41.35 -1.02 -4.33
CA SER A 43 42.21 -1.82 -3.44
C SER A 43 41.44 -2.92 -2.68
N LYS A 44 40.11 -2.87 -2.74
CA LYS A 44 39.21 -3.75 -2.00
C LYS A 44 38.76 -4.89 -2.90
N LYS A 45 38.59 -6.08 -2.33
CA LYS A 45 38.07 -7.27 -3.04
C LYS A 45 36.54 -7.26 -3.10
N ILE A 46 35.94 -6.07 -3.20
CA ILE A 46 34.50 -5.81 -3.19
C ILE A 46 34.11 -5.07 -4.47
N GLN A 47 33.17 -5.64 -5.23
CA GLN A 47 32.58 -4.93 -6.37
C GLN A 47 31.66 -3.82 -5.85
N THR A 48 31.81 -2.61 -6.40
CA THR A 48 31.07 -1.43 -5.95
C THR A 48 30.28 -0.86 -7.13
N ASP A 49 28.95 -0.94 -7.07
CA ASP A 49 28.07 -0.20 -7.97
C ASP A 49 27.56 1.05 -7.24
N THR A 50 27.36 2.17 -7.95
CA THR A 50 26.90 3.43 -7.35
C THR A 50 25.56 3.85 -7.93
N THR A 51 24.76 4.59 -7.16
CA THR A 51 23.53 5.22 -7.65
C THR A 51 23.18 6.44 -6.81
N SER A 52 22.73 7.51 -7.47
CA SER A 52 22.01 8.61 -6.82
C SER A 52 20.51 8.50 -6.99
N ASN A 53 20.02 7.51 -7.75
CA ASN A 53 18.61 7.33 -8.07
C ASN A 53 17.91 6.42 -7.03
N PRO A 54 16.96 6.93 -6.23
CA PRO A 54 16.24 6.12 -5.25
C PRO A 54 15.30 5.08 -5.88
N ALA A 55 14.94 5.21 -7.17
CA ALA A 55 14.16 4.19 -7.89
C ALA A 55 14.89 2.84 -8.03
N ARG A 56 16.18 2.77 -7.68
CA ARG A 56 16.95 1.53 -7.58
C ARG A 56 16.64 0.71 -6.32
N PHE A 57 15.90 1.25 -5.35
CA PHE A 57 15.47 0.52 -4.16
C PHE A 57 14.24 -0.32 -4.47
N THR A 58 14.48 -1.40 -5.20
CA THR A 58 13.50 -2.43 -5.57
C THR A 58 14.10 -3.81 -5.30
N GLU A 59 13.27 -4.81 -5.00
CA GLU A 59 13.73 -6.19 -4.78
C GLU A 59 14.59 -6.70 -5.95
N ASN A 60 14.18 -6.43 -7.19
CA ASN A 60 14.92 -6.82 -8.40
C ASN A 60 16.33 -6.26 -8.47
N THR A 61 16.57 -5.11 -7.84
CA THR A 61 17.89 -4.49 -7.77
C THR A 61 18.64 -5.00 -6.54
N LEU A 62 18.05 -4.85 -5.34
CA LEU A 62 18.72 -5.08 -4.06
C LEU A 62 19.12 -6.54 -3.83
N LYS A 63 18.37 -7.52 -4.36
CA LYS A 63 18.71 -8.95 -4.27
C LYS A 63 20.07 -9.34 -4.87
N ASN A 64 20.68 -8.46 -5.66
CA ASN A 64 21.98 -8.70 -6.28
C ASN A 64 23.17 -8.14 -5.49
N TYR A 65 22.94 -7.59 -4.29
CA TYR A 65 23.97 -6.98 -3.44
C TYR A 65 23.99 -7.64 -2.07
N GLN A 66 25.18 -7.76 -1.50
CA GLN A 66 25.38 -8.25 -0.12
C GLN A 66 25.20 -7.12 0.89
N ALA A 67 25.46 -5.87 0.51
CA ALA A 67 25.20 -4.71 1.35
C ALA A 67 24.80 -3.46 0.55
N VAL A 68 24.08 -2.56 1.22
CA VAL A 68 23.77 -1.21 0.76
C VAL A 68 24.49 -0.21 1.65
N VAL A 69 25.17 0.76 1.04
CA VAL A 69 25.94 1.82 1.71
C VAL A 69 25.26 3.15 1.45
N PHE A 70 24.85 3.86 2.50
CA PHE A 70 24.38 5.24 2.42
C PHE A 70 25.55 6.17 2.70
N LEU A 71 26.17 6.66 1.63
CA LEU A 71 27.35 7.50 1.68
C LEU A 71 26.97 8.96 1.94
N ASN A 72 26.97 9.36 3.22
CA ASN A 72 26.61 10.69 3.70
C ASN A 72 25.29 11.24 3.11
N THR A 73 24.31 10.37 2.89
CA THR A 73 23.06 10.73 2.21
C THR A 73 21.86 10.43 3.09
N SER A 74 20.90 11.35 3.15
CA SER A 74 19.71 11.20 3.99
C SER A 74 18.79 10.08 3.51
N ALA A 75 18.23 9.33 4.46
CA ALA A 75 17.19 8.34 4.19
C ALA A 75 15.88 8.96 3.69
N ASN A 76 15.69 10.28 3.84
CA ASN A 76 14.54 11.02 3.29
C ASN A 76 14.44 11.01 1.78
N ARG A 77 15.50 10.59 1.09
CA ARG A 77 15.49 10.45 -0.37
C ARG A 77 14.69 9.22 -0.82
N LEU A 78 14.39 8.30 0.08
CA LEU A 78 13.52 7.17 -0.18
C LEU A 78 12.06 7.54 0.10
N ASN A 79 11.17 7.19 -0.82
CA ASN A 79 9.74 7.14 -0.52
C ASN A 79 9.41 5.93 0.36
N PHE A 80 8.17 5.85 0.83
CA PHE A 80 7.74 4.77 1.73
C PHE A 80 7.99 3.36 1.16
N ARG A 81 7.72 3.12 -0.12
CA ARG A 81 7.92 1.81 -0.75
C ARG A 81 9.39 1.43 -0.84
N GLN A 82 10.24 2.39 -1.19
CA GLN A 82 11.68 2.20 -1.26
C GLN A 82 12.28 1.96 0.13
N ALA A 83 11.78 2.67 1.14
CA ALA A 83 12.14 2.46 2.54
C ALA A 83 11.72 1.06 3.03
N ALA A 84 10.48 0.65 2.76
CA ALA A 84 10.00 -0.70 3.06
C ALA A 84 10.82 -1.78 2.34
N GLU A 85 11.28 -1.53 1.11
CA GLU A 85 12.15 -2.45 0.39
C GLU A 85 13.56 -2.53 0.99
N LEU A 86 14.13 -1.41 1.46
CA LEU A 86 15.39 -1.45 2.23
C LEU A 86 15.22 -2.26 3.52
N GLN A 87 14.09 -2.11 4.20
CA GLN A 87 13.75 -2.93 5.37
C GLN A 87 13.71 -4.42 5.01
N ARG A 88 13.01 -4.79 3.93
CA ARG A 88 12.93 -6.18 3.44
C ARG A 88 14.31 -6.73 3.07
N PHE A 89 15.14 -5.94 2.41
CA PHE A 89 16.52 -6.32 2.09
C PHE A 89 17.32 -6.70 3.34
N ILE A 90 17.23 -5.91 4.42
CA ILE A 90 17.90 -6.18 5.70
C ILE A 90 17.31 -7.43 6.36
N GLN A 91 15.98 -7.57 6.38
CA GLN A 91 15.30 -8.77 6.91
C GLN A 91 15.63 -10.05 6.14
N ALA A 92 15.92 -9.95 4.85
CA ALA A 92 16.39 -11.06 4.01
C ALA A 92 17.87 -11.42 4.27
N GLY A 93 18.57 -10.71 5.16
CA GLY A 93 19.97 -10.94 5.52
C GLY A 93 20.97 -10.01 4.82
N GLY A 94 20.48 -8.97 4.13
CA GLY A 94 21.34 -7.94 3.54
C GLY A 94 22.04 -7.08 4.59
N GLY A 95 23.24 -6.62 4.27
CA GLY A 95 24.03 -5.70 5.11
C GLY A 95 23.68 -4.24 4.87
N PHE A 96 23.67 -3.42 5.92
CA PHE A 96 23.47 -1.97 5.80
C PHE A 96 24.64 -1.21 6.42
N VAL A 97 25.17 -0.25 5.66
CA VAL A 97 26.14 0.74 6.14
C VAL A 97 25.55 2.12 6.02
N GLY A 98 25.52 2.86 7.13
CA GLY A 98 25.21 4.29 7.13
C GLY A 98 26.36 5.10 7.70
N ASN A 99 26.60 6.28 7.12
CA ASN A 99 27.50 7.24 7.71
C ASN A 99 26.97 8.68 7.59
N GLY A 100 27.39 9.55 8.51
CA GLY A 100 27.01 10.96 8.53
C GLY A 100 25.51 11.16 8.39
N LYS A 101 25.08 11.85 7.32
CA LYS A 101 23.66 12.14 7.07
C LYS A 101 22.77 10.92 6.84
N ALA A 102 23.29 9.70 6.77
CA ALA A 102 22.47 8.48 6.69
C ALA A 102 21.45 8.33 7.83
N ALA A 103 21.69 8.98 8.98
CA ALA A 103 20.71 9.01 10.07
C ALA A 103 19.62 10.08 9.93
N GLU A 104 19.81 11.08 9.06
CA GLU A 104 18.81 12.09 8.79
C GLU A 104 17.59 11.45 8.11
N ARG A 105 16.44 11.63 8.74
CA ARG A 105 15.17 11.03 8.38
C ARG A 105 14.04 11.96 8.79
N SER A 106 12.89 11.80 8.17
CA SER A 106 11.64 12.48 8.50
C SER A 106 10.91 11.63 9.53
N TYR A 107 10.02 12.26 10.29
CA TYR A 107 9.31 11.69 11.44
C TYR A 107 8.45 10.43 11.16
N LYS A 108 8.50 9.86 9.95
CA LYS A 108 7.53 8.85 9.47
C LYS A 108 8.10 7.43 9.30
N TRP A 109 9.36 7.16 9.66
CA TRP A 109 9.95 5.82 9.56
C TRP A 109 10.49 5.29 10.90
N LEU A 110 9.56 5.00 11.83
CA LEU A 110 9.86 4.48 13.18
C LEU A 110 10.74 3.22 13.15
N TRP A 111 10.58 2.37 12.14
CA TRP A 111 11.43 1.20 11.97
C TRP A 111 12.90 1.58 11.71
N TYR A 112 13.16 2.60 10.89
CA TYR A 112 14.53 3.03 10.58
C TYR A 112 15.22 3.70 11.77
N GLU A 113 14.48 4.45 12.57
CA GLU A 113 14.98 4.93 13.86
C GLU A 113 15.44 3.78 14.75
N LYS A 114 14.61 2.73 14.87
CA LYS A 114 14.98 1.54 15.64
C LYS A 114 16.23 0.85 15.08
N ILE A 115 16.41 0.81 13.76
CA ILE A 115 17.57 0.12 13.17
C ILE A 115 18.85 0.95 13.09
N LEU A 116 18.78 2.28 13.11
CA LEU A 116 19.99 3.09 13.29
C LEU A 116 20.65 2.84 14.66
N GLY A 117 19.89 2.36 15.63
CA GLY A 117 20.38 2.04 16.97
C GLY A 117 20.06 3.17 17.94
N GLY A 118 20.66 4.35 17.76
CA GLY A 118 20.49 5.49 18.68
C GLY A 118 19.55 6.59 18.18
N GLU A 119 19.19 7.49 19.09
CA GLU A 119 18.42 8.71 18.80
C GLU A 119 19.37 9.85 18.44
N LEU A 120 19.00 10.70 17.48
CA LEU A 120 19.77 11.91 17.18
C LEU A 120 19.50 12.93 18.28
N ALA A 121 20.55 13.44 18.91
CA ALA A 121 20.41 14.45 19.95
C ALA A 121 19.93 15.79 19.36
N GLU A 122 19.19 16.58 20.14
CA GLU A 122 18.79 17.93 19.72
C GLU A 122 20.00 18.87 19.59
N ASN A 123 20.98 18.71 20.47
CA ASN A 123 22.22 19.49 20.47
C ASN A 123 23.28 18.85 19.55
N GLN A 124 23.21 19.16 18.26
CA GLN A 124 24.24 18.80 17.30
C GLN A 124 25.44 19.76 17.35
N LEU A 125 26.59 19.33 16.83
CA LEU A 125 27.76 20.21 16.71
C LEU A 125 27.52 21.29 15.65
N GLU A 126 27.83 22.54 15.98
CA GLU A 126 27.72 23.67 15.04
C GLU A 126 28.88 23.70 14.03
N ASN A 127 30.10 23.38 14.50
CA ASN A 127 31.33 23.52 13.72
C ASN A 127 32.12 22.19 13.67
N PRO A 128 32.87 21.93 12.57
CA PRO A 128 33.81 20.83 12.51
C PRO A 128 34.83 20.88 13.66
N THR A 129 35.17 19.72 14.20
CA THR A 129 36.06 19.56 15.34
C THR A 129 37.04 18.42 15.10
N GLN A 130 38.27 18.55 15.61
CA GLN A 130 39.23 17.45 15.64
C GLN A 130 38.86 16.47 16.77
N LEU A 131 38.50 15.25 16.41
CA LEU A 131 38.20 14.17 17.35
C LEU A 131 39.43 13.29 17.54
N SER A 132 39.61 12.75 18.74
CA SER A 132 40.57 11.68 19.02
C SER A 132 39.79 10.41 19.36
N LEU A 133 39.93 9.40 18.51
CA LEU A 133 39.09 8.20 18.48
C LEU A 133 39.90 6.96 18.84
N ILE A 134 39.36 6.18 19.76
CA ILE A 134 39.86 4.90 20.20
C ILE A 134 39.18 3.81 19.39
N THR A 135 39.99 2.96 18.76
CA THR A 135 39.51 1.78 18.06
C THR A 135 39.11 0.71 19.07
N ASN A 136 37.83 0.34 19.08
CA ASN A 136 37.30 -0.76 19.88
C ASN A 136 36.95 -1.93 18.93
N ALA A 137 37.73 -3.00 18.95
CA ALA A 137 37.69 -4.06 17.94
C ALA A 137 36.45 -4.99 18.06
N SER A 138 35.26 -4.43 17.93
CA SER A 138 33.98 -5.17 17.88
C SER A 138 33.66 -5.74 16.50
N ILE A 139 34.39 -5.32 15.45
CA ILE A 139 34.22 -5.79 14.08
C ILE A 139 35.57 -6.07 13.40
N GLY A 140 35.62 -7.13 12.58
CA GLY A 140 36.74 -7.45 11.71
C GLY A 140 38.13 -7.55 12.36
N LYS A 141 39.15 -7.79 11.51
CA LYS A 141 40.55 -7.48 11.84
C LYS A 141 40.83 -6.10 11.28
N THR A 142 40.66 -5.07 12.10
CA THR A 142 40.92 -3.70 11.66
C THR A 142 42.41 -3.40 11.62
N MET A 143 42.86 -2.76 10.54
CA MET A 143 44.22 -2.19 10.42
C MET A 143 44.29 -0.77 11.03
N LEU A 144 43.23 -0.31 11.71
CA LEU A 144 43.21 0.99 12.35
C LEU A 144 44.20 1.04 13.52
N PRO A 145 44.91 2.16 13.71
CA PRO A 145 45.70 2.36 14.91
C PRO A 145 44.78 2.39 16.16
N PRO A 146 45.31 2.07 17.36
CA PRO A 146 44.52 2.11 18.60
C PRO A 146 43.93 3.50 18.91
N LEU A 147 44.60 4.57 18.50
CA LEU A 147 44.18 5.96 18.62
C LEU A 147 44.47 6.69 17.31
N TRP A 148 43.48 7.38 16.75
CA TRP A 148 43.63 8.22 15.56
C TRP A 148 42.78 9.48 15.67
N LYS A 149 43.02 10.41 14.75
CA LYS A 149 42.34 11.70 14.71
C LYS A 149 41.65 11.92 13.39
N VAL A 150 40.50 12.59 13.43
CA VAL A 150 39.76 13.03 12.25
C VAL A 150 39.18 14.42 12.50
N ASN A 151 39.20 15.28 11.48
CA ASN A 151 38.50 16.55 11.51
C ASN A 151 37.16 16.36 10.79
N ASP A 152 36.06 16.54 11.52
CA ASP A 152 34.71 16.29 11.02
C ASP A 152 33.67 17.01 11.87
N LYS A 153 32.42 17.04 11.42
CA LYS A 153 31.26 17.48 12.20
C LYS A 153 30.32 16.29 12.44
N PRO A 154 30.70 15.33 13.30
CA PRO A 154 29.94 14.10 13.47
C PRO A 154 28.57 14.36 14.09
N LEU A 155 27.62 13.48 13.80
CA LEU A 155 26.31 13.51 14.44
C LEU A 155 26.39 13.00 15.88
N ILE A 156 25.70 13.68 16.81
CA ILE A 156 25.59 13.25 18.20
C ILE A 156 24.38 12.34 18.35
N PHE A 157 24.63 11.15 18.91
CA PHE A 157 23.60 10.19 19.27
C PHE A 157 23.49 10.02 20.79
N THR A 158 22.26 9.73 21.23
CA THR A 158 21.90 9.36 22.61
C THR A 158 21.17 8.02 22.62
N ASN A 159 21.03 7.42 23.81
CA ASN A 159 20.21 6.22 24.04
C ASN A 159 20.56 5.02 23.15
N LEU A 160 21.85 4.79 22.86
CA LEU A 160 22.29 3.61 22.12
C LEU A 160 21.90 2.31 22.88
N PRO A 161 21.10 1.41 22.28
CA PRO A 161 20.69 0.17 22.91
C PRO A 161 21.87 -0.78 23.12
N THR A 162 21.78 -1.65 24.12
CA THR A 162 22.84 -2.60 24.48
C THR A 162 23.22 -3.58 23.35
N ARG A 163 22.31 -3.80 22.38
CA ARG A 163 22.60 -4.61 21.18
C ARG A 163 23.66 -3.96 20.27
N CYS A 164 23.80 -2.63 20.31
CA CYS A 164 24.76 -1.87 19.51
C CYS A 164 26.14 -2.01 20.12
N LYS A 165 27.00 -2.80 19.48
CA LYS A 165 28.38 -3.02 19.94
C LYS A 165 29.26 -1.85 19.51
N PRO A 166 29.94 -1.16 20.43
CA PRO A 166 30.78 0.00 20.09
C PRO A 166 31.99 -0.42 19.27
N VAL A 167 32.20 0.26 18.14
CA VAL A 167 33.36 0.08 17.23
C VAL A 167 34.37 1.22 17.38
N LEU A 168 33.89 2.45 17.56
CA LEU A 168 34.73 3.60 17.85
C LEU A 168 34.22 4.31 19.08
N LEU A 169 35.15 4.67 19.96
CA LEU A 169 34.90 5.47 21.16
C LEU A 169 35.75 6.74 21.10
N ASP A 170 35.36 7.81 21.78
CA ASP A 170 36.32 8.86 22.13
C ASP A 170 37.04 8.55 23.44
N VAL A 171 37.98 9.41 23.83
CA VAL A 171 38.75 9.29 25.07
C VAL A 171 37.90 9.34 26.35
N MET A 172 36.66 9.83 26.27
CA MET A 172 35.70 9.85 27.38
C MET A 172 34.75 8.64 27.34
N GLY A 173 34.93 7.72 26.40
CA GLY A 173 34.13 6.50 26.26
C GLY A 173 32.82 6.68 25.51
N LYS A 174 32.55 7.85 24.90
CA LYS A 174 31.34 8.03 24.08
C LYS A 174 31.50 7.29 22.76
N THR A 175 30.44 6.59 22.34
CA THR A 175 30.44 5.80 21.11
C THR A 175 30.14 6.66 19.88
N TRP A 176 30.97 6.52 18.85
CA TRP A 176 30.87 7.25 17.57
C TRP A 176 30.66 6.33 16.36
N ALA A 177 30.86 5.02 16.51
CA ALA A 177 30.47 4.02 15.53
C ALA A 177 30.09 2.73 16.23
N TRP A 178 29.14 1.99 15.66
CA TRP A 178 28.63 0.75 16.25
C TRP A 178 28.19 -0.25 15.19
N TYR A 179 28.07 -1.50 15.63
CA TYR A 179 27.66 -2.64 14.82
C TYR A 179 26.66 -3.52 15.59
N TYR A 180 25.70 -4.10 14.88
CA TYR A 180 24.87 -5.18 15.43
C TYR A 180 24.27 -6.07 14.33
N VAL A 181 23.68 -7.19 14.75
CA VAL A 181 22.97 -8.14 13.89
C VAL A 181 21.50 -8.15 14.31
N THR A 182 20.57 -8.09 13.35
CA THR A 182 19.14 -8.21 13.61
C THR A 182 18.77 -9.67 13.89
N ASP A 183 17.60 -9.89 14.49
CA ASP A 183 17.11 -11.24 14.78
C ASP A 183 16.90 -12.06 13.48
N GLU A 184 16.60 -11.38 12.37
CA GLU A 184 16.45 -11.99 11.03
C GLU A 184 17.80 -12.26 10.34
N GLY A 185 18.91 -11.85 10.94
CA GLY A 185 20.27 -12.09 10.42
C GLY A 185 20.83 -10.97 9.54
N GLY A 186 20.13 -9.84 9.40
CA GLY A 186 20.66 -8.64 8.76
C GLY A 186 21.80 -8.04 9.59
N LYS A 187 22.83 -7.50 8.94
CA LYS A 187 23.98 -6.90 9.62
C LYS A 187 23.99 -5.40 9.41
N LEU A 188 24.21 -4.62 10.47
CA LEU A 188 24.23 -3.17 10.40
C LEU A 188 25.51 -2.61 10.99
N PHE A 189 26.07 -1.63 10.30
CA PHE A 189 27.19 -0.83 10.75
C PHE A 189 26.87 0.63 10.51
N TYR A 190 27.06 1.44 11.54
CA TYR A 190 26.87 2.87 11.45
C TYR A 190 28.06 3.61 12.05
N THR A 191 28.48 4.69 11.38
CA THR A 191 29.45 5.63 11.92
C THR A 191 28.90 7.05 11.87
N ALA A 192 28.92 7.74 13.00
CA ALA A 192 28.48 9.13 13.11
C ALA A 192 29.40 10.12 12.37
N LEU A 193 30.55 9.63 11.92
CA LEU A 193 31.54 10.35 11.16
C LEU A 193 31.20 10.42 9.65
N GLY A 194 31.91 11.27 8.91
CA GLY A 194 31.81 11.43 7.47
C GLY A 194 30.75 12.43 7.03
N CYS A 195 30.40 13.40 7.90
CA CYS A 195 29.49 14.49 7.57
C CYS A 195 30.16 15.56 6.69
N GLU A 196 31.45 15.79 6.91
CA GLU A 196 32.25 16.77 6.17
C GLU A 196 33.07 16.09 5.06
N PRO A 197 33.17 16.69 3.86
CA PRO A 197 33.99 16.14 2.77
C PRO A 197 35.46 15.91 3.17
N SER A 198 35.99 16.76 4.05
CA SER A 198 37.38 16.64 4.55
C SER A 198 37.67 15.34 5.32
N ALA A 199 36.65 14.69 5.89
CA ALA A 199 36.83 13.41 6.57
C ALA A 199 37.30 12.31 5.61
N TYR A 200 36.88 12.34 4.33
CA TYR A 200 37.20 11.32 3.33
C TYR A 200 38.63 11.39 2.80
N ALA A 201 39.32 12.51 3.03
CA ALA A 201 40.76 12.61 2.77
C ALA A 201 41.60 11.89 3.85
N ASN A 202 40.99 11.51 4.97
CA ASN A 202 41.67 10.81 6.06
C ASN A 202 41.73 9.29 5.79
N PRO A 203 42.93 8.68 5.67
CA PRO A 203 43.06 7.26 5.35
C PRO A 203 42.54 6.34 6.46
N ASP A 204 42.62 6.75 7.73
CA ASP A 204 42.08 5.97 8.85
C ASP A 204 40.55 5.96 8.81
N PHE A 205 39.91 7.11 8.52
CA PHE A 205 38.46 7.14 8.32
C PHE A 205 38.01 6.24 7.17
N MET A 206 38.72 6.29 6.03
CA MET A 206 38.41 5.42 4.89
C MET A 206 38.60 3.94 5.23
N ASN A 207 39.65 3.58 5.96
CA ASN A 207 39.88 2.21 6.41
C ASN A 207 38.79 1.73 7.38
N HIS A 208 38.33 2.61 8.28
CA HIS A 208 37.22 2.35 9.19
C HIS A 208 35.91 2.07 8.43
N LEU A 209 35.56 2.93 7.47
CA LEU A 209 34.36 2.76 6.66
C LEU A 209 34.39 1.44 5.88
N TRP A 210 35.52 1.12 5.24
CA TRP A 210 35.68 -0.14 4.51
C TRP A 210 35.65 -1.37 5.42
N THR A 211 36.21 -1.30 6.64
CA THR A 211 36.12 -2.39 7.62
C THR A 211 34.67 -2.68 7.99
N GLY A 212 33.86 -1.63 8.18
CA GLY A 212 32.41 -1.76 8.39
C GLY A 212 31.68 -2.41 7.22
N ILE A 213 31.97 -1.97 6.00
CA ILE A 213 31.40 -2.55 4.77
C ILE A 213 31.75 -4.02 4.63
N GLU A 214 33.00 -4.39 4.85
CA GLU A 214 33.49 -5.77 4.79
C GLU A 214 32.79 -6.67 5.83
N GLU A 215 32.58 -6.17 7.04
CA GLU A 215 31.92 -6.91 8.13
C GLU A 215 30.43 -7.17 7.85
N VAL A 216 29.69 -6.15 7.38
CA VAL A 216 28.25 -6.29 7.13
C VAL A 216 27.93 -6.97 5.81
N SER A 217 28.85 -6.94 4.84
CA SER A 217 28.66 -7.64 3.57
C SER A 217 28.69 -9.14 3.81
N ALA A 218 27.53 -9.78 3.77
CA ALA A 218 27.42 -11.23 3.90
C ALA A 218 28.21 -11.96 2.79
N LYS A 219 28.53 -13.24 2.98
CA LYS A 219 29.11 -14.08 1.91
C LYS A 219 28.07 -14.52 0.89
N THR A 220 26.79 -14.48 1.28
CA THR A 220 25.66 -14.91 0.46
C THR A 220 24.79 -13.69 0.15
N LEU A 221 24.03 -13.77 -0.95
CA LEU A 221 23.02 -12.78 -1.27
C LEU A 221 21.81 -12.90 -0.30
N PRO A 222 21.01 -11.83 -0.13
CA PRO A 222 19.80 -11.86 0.68
C PRO A 222 18.81 -12.92 0.18
N ASP A 223 18.17 -13.62 1.10
CA ASP A 223 17.18 -14.66 0.81
C ASP A 223 15.76 -14.14 1.01
N TYR A 224 15.21 -13.57 -0.07
CA TYR A 224 13.85 -13.04 -0.09
C TYR A 224 12.77 -14.12 0.07
N ALA A 225 13.08 -15.40 -0.15
CA ALA A 225 12.11 -16.48 0.03
C ALA A 225 11.67 -16.59 1.51
N LYS A 226 12.55 -16.24 2.46
CA LYS A 226 12.24 -16.19 3.91
C LYS A 226 11.18 -15.15 4.26
N ILE A 227 11.02 -14.12 3.42
CA ILE A 227 10.17 -12.96 3.69
C ILE A 227 9.15 -12.72 2.56
N ALA A 228 8.80 -13.75 1.79
CA ALA A 228 7.88 -13.61 0.65
C ALA A 228 6.53 -12.98 1.06
N GLY A 229 6.04 -13.24 2.27
CA GLY A 229 4.79 -12.69 2.80
C GLY A 229 4.85 -11.21 3.26
N SER A 230 6.04 -10.58 3.30
CA SER A 230 6.20 -9.19 3.72
C SER A 230 6.27 -8.19 2.56
N ALA A 231 6.16 -8.67 1.31
CA ALA A 231 6.16 -7.82 0.13
C ALA A 231 4.95 -6.87 0.14
N LEU A 232 5.21 -5.56 -0.03
CA LEU A 232 4.16 -4.59 -0.26
C LEU A 232 3.44 -4.92 -1.57
N PRO A 233 2.11 -5.05 -1.57
CA PRO A 233 1.35 -5.23 -2.79
C PRO A 233 1.58 -4.10 -3.79
N GLU A 234 1.63 -4.42 -5.09
CA GLU A 234 1.81 -3.43 -6.16
C GLU A 234 0.56 -2.55 -6.31
N GLU A 235 0.71 -1.21 -6.29
CA GLU A 235 -0.43 -0.28 -6.32
C GLU A 235 -1.25 -0.36 -7.59
N LYS A 236 -0.62 -0.76 -8.70
CA LYS A 236 -1.30 -0.95 -9.98
C LYS A 236 -2.42 -2.00 -9.92
N ASN A 237 -2.37 -2.89 -8.92
CA ASN A 237 -3.36 -3.93 -8.68
C ASN A 237 -4.54 -3.44 -7.84
N PHE A 238 -4.50 -2.18 -7.36
CA PHE A 238 -5.60 -1.55 -6.62
C PHE A 238 -6.34 -0.59 -7.51
N LEU A 239 -7.65 -0.53 -7.34
CA LEU A 239 -8.48 0.45 -8.01
C LEU A 239 -9.44 1.12 -7.05
N LYS A 240 -9.50 2.45 -7.15
CA LYS A 240 -10.54 3.25 -6.52
C LYS A 240 -11.75 3.39 -7.44
N ILE A 241 -12.85 2.78 -7.02
CA ILE A 241 -14.13 2.72 -7.73
C ILE A 241 -15.10 3.71 -7.09
N VAL A 242 -15.80 4.49 -7.91
CA VAL A 242 -16.98 5.24 -7.47
C VAL A 242 -18.21 4.34 -7.61
N LEU A 243 -18.91 4.10 -6.50
CA LEU A 243 -20.13 3.30 -6.46
C LEU A 243 -21.38 4.17 -6.51
N ALA A 244 -21.36 5.29 -5.78
CA ALA A 244 -22.40 6.31 -5.81
C ALA A 244 -21.77 7.69 -5.68
N ASP A 245 -22.40 8.69 -6.28
CA ASP A 245 -21.99 10.08 -6.21
C ASP A 245 -23.14 10.97 -5.73
N SER A 246 -22.88 12.27 -5.67
CA SER A 246 -23.89 13.30 -5.40
C SER A 246 -24.60 13.11 -4.04
N LEU A 247 -23.93 12.46 -3.08
CA LEU A 247 -24.40 12.35 -1.70
C LEU A 247 -24.35 13.71 -1.01
N GLN A 248 -25.23 13.94 -0.05
CA GLN A 248 -25.34 15.22 0.65
C GLN A 248 -24.74 15.08 2.04
N ASN A 249 -23.49 15.49 2.22
CA ASN A 249 -22.75 15.38 3.49
C ASN A 249 -22.83 13.96 4.09
N PRO A 250 -22.34 12.93 3.36
CA PRO A 250 -22.43 11.56 3.83
C PRO A 250 -21.60 11.36 5.10
N LEU A 251 -22.17 10.66 6.07
CA LEU A 251 -21.66 10.58 7.43
C LEU A 251 -21.14 9.18 7.80
N SER A 252 -21.91 8.13 7.49
CA SER A 252 -21.58 6.77 7.92
C SER A 252 -22.12 5.70 6.99
N ILE A 253 -21.42 4.57 6.94
CA ILE A 253 -21.78 3.41 6.13
C ILE A 253 -21.87 2.14 6.96
N ALA A 254 -22.64 1.19 6.46
CA ALA A 254 -22.63 -0.19 6.93
C ALA A 254 -22.79 -1.14 5.73
N THR A 255 -21.81 -2.02 5.54
CA THR A 255 -21.75 -2.98 4.43
C THR A 255 -22.58 -4.23 4.75
N MET A 256 -23.28 -4.76 3.76
CA MET A 256 -24.15 -5.92 3.88
C MET A 256 -23.56 -7.16 3.18
N ARG A 257 -24.07 -8.37 3.49
CA ARG A 257 -23.61 -9.67 2.96
C ARG A 257 -23.88 -9.86 1.46
N ASN A 258 -24.79 -9.06 0.90
CA ASN A 258 -25.16 -9.06 -0.51
C ASN A 258 -24.51 -7.89 -1.28
N ASP A 259 -23.44 -7.32 -0.73
CA ASP A 259 -22.66 -6.18 -1.25
C ASP A 259 -23.42 -4.83 -1.29
N ASN A 260 -24.67 -4.80 -0.83
CA ASN A 260 -25.38 -3.55 -0.62
C ASN A 260 -24.71 -2.73 0.50
N VAL A 261 -24.87 -1.42 0.43
CA VAL A 261 -24.32 -0.50 1.42
C VAL A 261 -25.42 0.40 1.94
N LEU A 262 -25.67 0.33 3.24
CA LEU A 262 -26.51 1.27 3.94
C LEU A 262 -25.68 2.52 4.25
N MET A 263 -26.21 3.69 3.96
CA MET A 263 -25.54 4.97 4.14
C MET A 263 -26.45 5.92 4.89
N VAL A 264 -25.85 6.78 5.73
CA VAL A 264 -26.57 7.87 6.37
C VAL A 264 -25.86 9.19 6.13
N GLU A 265 -26.65 10.22 5.84
CA GLU A 265 -26.22 11.60 5.68
C GLU A 265 -26.33 12.36 7.01
N GLN A 266 -25.57 13.45 7.18
CA GLN A 266 -25.60 14.25 8.41
C GLN A 266 -26.99 14.82 8.75
N SER A 267 -27.86 14.97 7.74
CA SER A 267 -29.27 15.37 7.88
C SER A 267 -30.20 14.25 8.36
N GLY A 268 -29.67 13.05 8.56
CA GLY A 268 -30.39 11.85 9.00
C GLY A 268 -30.99 11.01 7.87
N TYR A 269 -30.93 11.45 6.61
CA TYR A 269 -31.45 10.63 5.50
C TYR A 269 -30.69 9.31 5.36
N VAL A 270 -31.45 8.23 5.21
CA VAL A 270 -30.95 6.87 5.06
C VAL A 270 -31.08 6.46 3.61
N LYS A 271 -29.96 6.07 3.01
CA LYS A 271 -29.88 5.62 1.63
C LYS A 271 -29.36 4.20 1.55
N LEU A 272 -29.91 3.41 0.63
CA LEU A 272 -29.43 2.07 0.31
C LEU A 272 -28.81 2.08 -1.09
N TYR A 273 -27.52 1.77 -1.17
CA TYR A 273 -26.88 1.41 -2.42
C TYR A 273 -27.15 -0.07 -2.72
N GLU A 274 -27.90 -0.34 -3.80
CA GLU A 274 -28.14 -1.68 -4.30
C GLU A 274 -27.04 -2.07 -5.29
N ALA A 275 -26.11 -2.94 -4.89
CA ALA A 275 -24.92 -3.24 -5.68
C ALA A 275 -25.24 -3.82 -7.06
N LYS A 276 -26.21 -4.74 -7.14
CA LYS A 276 -26.62 -5.38 -8.40
C LYS A 276 -27.26 -4.41 -9.40
N LYS A 277 -27.97 -3.38 -8.91
CA LYS A 277 -28.61 -2.36 -9.73
C LYS A 277 -27.75 -1.11 -9.91
N ARG A 278 -26.66 -1.00 -9.14
CA ARG A 278 -25.78 0.17 -9.03
C ARG A 278 -26.57 1.46 -8.84
N LYS A 279 -27.58 1.38 -8.00
CA LYS A 279 -28.54 2.45 -7.77
C LYS A 279 -28.58 2.77 -6.29
N THR A 280 -28.55 4.05 -5.99
CA THR A 280 -28.81 4.56 -4.64
C THR A 280 -30.28 4.93 -4.52
N ASN A 281 -30.96 4.39 -3.52
CA ASN A 281 -32.35 4.74 -3.22
C ASN A 281 -32.43 5.40 -1.83
N LEU A 282 -33.26 6.43 -1.71
CA LEU A 282 -33.65 6.97 -0.41
C LEU A 282 -34.67 6.00 0.21
N ILE A 283 -34.38 5.50 1.42
CA ILE A 283 -35.22 4.48 2.08
C ILE A 283 -35.76 4.92 3.44
N GLY A 284 -35.36 6.08 3.94
CA GLY A 284 -35.90 6.60 5.19
C GLY A 284 -35.16 7.82 5.71
N LYS A 285 -35.50 8.21 6.94
CA LYS A 285 -34.84 9.27 7.69
C LYS A 285 -34.77 8.90 9.17
N ILE A 286 -33.60 9.08 9.75
CA ILE A 286 -33.36 9.00 11.19
C ILE A 286 -33.51 10.42 11.75
N ASP A 287 -34.49 10.63 12.62
CA ASP A 287 -34.72 11.92 13.27
C ASP A 287 -33.98 11.98 14.61
N VAL A 288 -32.66 12.07 14.54
CA VAL A 288 -31.79 12.12 15.72
C VAL A 288 -30.80 13.28 15.58
N ALA A 289 -30.81 14.17 16.58
CA ALA A 289 -29.85 15.26 16.64
C ALA A 289 -28.42 14.74 16.83
N ASN A 290 -27.44 15.38 16.18
CA ASN A 290 -26.02 15.09 16.33
C ASN A 290 -25.63 13.62 16.06
N LEU A 291 -26.25 12.99 15.05
CA LEU A 291 -25.87 11.65 14.59
C LEU A 291 -24.38 11.58 14.21
N LYS A 292 -23.72 10.47 14.52
CA LYS A 292 -22.28 10.24 14.30
C LYS A 292 -21.98 9.00 13.47
N ALA A 293 -22.71 7.91 13.69
CA ALA A 293 -22.49 6.64 13.00
C ALA A 293 -23.73 5.74 12.99
N ILE A 294 -23.70 4.75 12.09
CA ILE A 294 -24.56 3.57 12.13
C ILE A 294 -23.74 2.28 12.12
N ARG A 295 -24.27 1.20 12.71
CA ARG A 295 -23.69 -0.15 12.63
C ARG A 295 -24.78 -1.19 12.50
N LEU A 296 -24.57 -2.22 11.67
CA LEU A 296 -25.48 -3.37 11.65
C LEU A 296 -25.40 -4.12 12.98
N ASP A 297 -26.54 -4.56 13.48
CA ASP A 297 -26.60 -5.52 14.58
C ASP A 297 -25.87 -6.82 14.18
N PRO A 298 -25.14 -7.49 15.10
CA PRO A 298 -24.50 -8.78 14.79
C PRO A 298 -25.46 -9.83 14.24
N GLU A 299 -26.74 -9.78 14.63
CA GLU A 299 -27.85 -10.61 14.16
C GLU A 299 -28.76 -9.89 13.16
N PHE A 300 -28.23 -8.89 12.44
CA PHE A 300 -28.99 -8.08 11.48
C PHE A 300 -29.78 -8.91 10.46
N TYR A 301 -29.27 -10.07 10.04
CA TYR A 301 -29.96 -10.92 9.05
C TYR A 301 -31.12 -11.72 9.65
N GLN A 302 -31.21 -11.79 10.97
CA GLN A 302 -32.32 -12.39 11.70
C GLN A 302 -33.34 -11.33 12.10
N ASN A 303 -32.89 -10.14 12.50
CA ASN A 303 -33.72 -9.14 13.17
C ASN A 303 -33.92 -7.83 12.39
N GLY A 304 -33.08 -7.54 11.39
CA GLY A 304 -33.11 -6.28 10.61
C GLY A 304 -32.62 -5.04 11.37
N TYR A 305 -32.02 -5.18 12.54
CA TYR A 305 -31.67 -4.04 13.39
C TYR A 305 -30.37 -3.32 13.00
N VAL A 306 -30.41 -2.00 13.03
CA VAL A 306 -29.26 -1.13 12.80
C VAL A 306 -29.15 -0.18 13.97
N TYR A 307 -28.00 -0.19 14.64
CA TYR A 307 -27.70 0.73 15.73
C TYR A 307 -27.34 2.11 15.21
N THR A 308 -27.81 3.14 15.91
CA THR A 308 -27.49 4.54 15.65
C THR A 308 -26.72 5.12 16.84
N PHE A 309 -25.73 5.96 16.56
CA PHE A 309 -24.90 6.59 17.58
C PHE A 309 -24.97 8.10 17.43
N ALA A 310 -25.49 8.79 18.43
CA ALA A 310 -25.64 10.24 18.43
C ALA A 310 -24.84 10.87 19.58
N GLY A 311 -24.00 11.85 19.27
CA GLY A 311 -23.16 12.47 20.30
C GLY A 311 -23.99 13.31 21.27
N THR A 312 -23.73 13.19 22.56
CA THR A 312 -24.35 14.04 23.60
C THR A 312 -23.34 15.04 24.13
N THR A 313 -22.21 14.55 24.60
CA THR A 313 -21.05 15.32 25.07
C THR A 313 -19.77 14.73 24.44
N PRO A 314 -18.59 15.35 24.59
CA PRO A 314 -17.34 14.73 24.14
C PRO A 314 -17.17 13.34 24.76
N ASN A 315 -17.01 12.31 23.93
CA ASN A 315 -16.85 10.90 24.34
C ASN A 315 -18.11 10.26 24.98
N GLU A 316 -19.30 10.81 24.72
CA GLU A 316 -20.56 10.16 25.09
C GLU A 316 -21.52 10.09 23.91
N TYR A 317 -22.19 8.94 23.79
CA TYR A 317 -23.13 8.67 22.71
C TYR A 317 -24.46 8.15 23.26
N LYS A 318 -25.57 8.72 22.77
CA LYS A 318 -26.88 8.09 22.83
C LYS A 318 -26.97 7.00 21.77
N ILE A 319 -27.28 5.78 22.21
CA ILE A 319 -27.44 4.62 21.33
C ILE A 319 -28.93 4.40 21.09
N GLY A 320 -29.31 4.44 19.82
CA GLY A 320 -30.64 4.07 19.34
C GLY A 320 -30.58 2.85 18.44
N ARG A 321 -31.75 2.37 18.01
CA ARG A 321 -31.86 1.31 17.00
C ARG A 321 -32.98 1.65 16.04
N MET A 322 -32.74 1.40 14.77
CA MET A 322 -33.80 1.25 13.77
C MET A 322 -33.93 -0.20 13.36
N GLN A 323 -35.12 -0.58 12.89
CA GLN A 323 -35.32 -1.84 12.17
C GLN A 323 -35.51 -1.56 10.69
N LEU A 324 -34.72 -2.22 9.86
CA LEU A 324 -34.93 -2.30 8.42
C LEU A 324 -35.89 -3.47 8.14
N VAL A 325 -37.13 -3.17 7.79
CA VAL A 325 -38.13 -4.17 7.39
C VAL A 325 -38.34 -4.10 5.88
N GLY A 326 -38.04 -5.19 5.17
CA GLY A 326 -38.03 -5.20 3.71
C GLY A 326 -37.02 -4.19 3.15
N ASP A 327 -37.46 -3.34 2.22
CA ASP A 327 -36.60 -2.37 1.53
C ASP A 327 -36.82 -0.89 1.95
N THR A 328 -37.80 -0.56 2.82
CA THR A 328 -38.27 0.83 2.93
C THR A 328 -38.82 1.32 4.28
N THR A 329 -39.01 0.47 5.31
CA THR A 329 -39.66 0.94 6.55
C THR A 329 -38.66 1.02 7.70
N VAL A 330 -38.53 2.22 8.28
CA VAL A 330 -37.68 2.54 9.45
C VAL A 330 -38.59 2.81 10.64
N THR A 331 -38.54 1.96 11.67
CA THR A 331 -39.13 2.26 13.00
C THR A 331 -38.00 2.41 14.01
N MET A 332 -38.02 3.49 14.79
CA MET A 332 -36.98 3.84 15.77
C MET A 332 -37.40 3.40 17.18
N THR A 333 -36.44 2.88 17.94
CA THR A 333 -36.58 2.70 19.39
C THR A 333 -35.30 3.19 20.06
N ASP A 334 -35.44 4.07 21.04
CA ASP A 334 -34.32 4.62 21.81
C ASP A 334 -34.10 3.78 23.08
N PHE A 335 -32.83 3.51 23.42
CA PHE A 335 -32.50 2.63 24.55
C PHE A 335 -31.87 3.42 25.70
N SER A 336 -30.70 4.06 25.51
CA SER A 336 -29.99 4.81 26.56
C SER A 336 -28.73 5.53 26.03
N SER A 337 -28.17 6.43 26.84
CA SER A 337 -26.84 7.02 26.64
C SER A 337 -25.74 6.19 27.31
N GLN A 338 -24.60 6.04 26.65
CA GLN A 338 -23.41 5.38 27.20
C GLN A 338 -22.16 6.19 26.89
N SER A 339 -21.22 6.22 27.83
CA SER A 339 -19.86 6.72 27.59
C SER A 339 -19.08 5.70 26.77
N THR A 340 -18.41 6.16 25.72
CA THR A 340 -17.51 5.32 24.93
C THR A 340 -16.28 6.13 24.56
N ASN A 341 -15.16 5.47 24.23
CA ASN A 341 -14.08 6.15 23.53
C ASN A 341 -14.62 6.85 22.27
N PRO A 342 -14.03 8.00 21.86
CA PRO A 342 -14.45 8.65 20.63
C PRO A 342 -14.39 7.65 19.49
N LEU A 343 -15.40 7.66 18.62
CA LEU A 343 -15.48 6.77 17.46
C LEU A 343 -14.32 7.09 16.51
N VAL A 344 -13.17 6.43 16.70
CA VAL A 344 -12.11 6.39 15.71
C VAL A 344 -12.63 5.52 14.58
N LYS A 345 -12.89 6.15 13.43
CA LYS A 345 -13.39 5.45 12.25
C LYS A 345 -12.23 4.72 11.59
N SER A 346 -12.03 3.49 12.07
CA SER A 346 -11.09 2.54 11.50
C SER A 346 -11.80 1.24 11.12
N ALA A 347 -11.17 0.46 10.25
CA ALA A 347 -11.60 -0.88 9.92
C ALA A 347 -10.40 -1.83 9.96
N VAL A 348 -10.51 -2.90 10.75
CA VAL A 348 -9.50 -3.95 10.80
C VAL A 348 -9.79 -4.95 9.67
N TYR A 349 -8.76 -5.27 8.89
CA TYR A 349 -8.86 -6.28 7.84
C TYR A 349 -8.57 -7.68 8.41
N ASP A 350 -9.44 -8.64 8.12
CA ASP A 350 -9.25 -10.06 8.46
C ASP A 350 -9.16 -10.85 7.16
N PHE A 351 -7.94 -11.27 6.80
CA PHE A 351 -7.71 -11.94 5.51
C PHE A 351 -8.41 -13.29 5.41
N GLU A 352 -8.48 -14.03 6.51
CA GLU A 352 -9.04 -15.39 6.55
C GLU A 352 -10.57 -15.37 6.43
N ARG A 353 -11.22 -14.29 6.90
CA ARG A 353 -12.66 -14.07 6.73
C ARG A 353 -13.13 -14.11 5.26
N TYR A 354 -12.27 -13.72 4.31
CA TYR A 354 -12.65 -13.55 2.91
C TYR A 354 -12.28 -14.74 2.00
N GLY A 355 -11.80 -15.86 2.57
CA GLY A 355 -11.72 -17.16 1.89
C GLY A 355 -10.92 -17.17 0.58
N LYS A 356 -11.59 -17.34 -0.56
CA LYS A 356 -10.96 -17.28 -1.91
C LYS A 356 -11.57 -16.18 -2.79
N SER A 357 -12.16 -15.14 -2.18
CA SER A 357 -12.63 -13.98 -2.95
C SER A 357 -11.49 -13.46 -3.83
N PRO A 358 -11.71 -13.28 -5.15
CA PRO A 358 -10.68 -12.76 -6.04
C PRO A 358 -10.40 -11.26 -5.81
N TYR A 359 -11.25 -10.57 -5.03
CA TYR A 359 -11.19 -9.13 -4.81
C TYR A 359 -10.71 -8.72 -3.42
N ARG A 360 -10.38 -9.69 -2.56
CA ARG A 360 -9.92 -9.44 -1.19
C ARG A 360 -8.52 -8.85 -1.20
N LEU A 361 -8.20 -8.00 -0.23
CA LEU A 361 -6.86 -7.46 -0.09
C LEU A 361 -5.82 -8.55 0.23
N PRO A 362 -4.54 -8.36 -0.11
CA PRO A 362 -3.47 -9.32 0.18
C PRO A 362 -3.30 -9.63 1.66
N LYS A 363 -2.73 -10.81 1.93
CA LYS A 363 -2.36 -11.24 3.29
C LYS A 363 -1.44 -10.25 4.01
N TYR A 364 -0.70 -9.41 3.28
CA TYR A 364 0.07 -8.30 3.84
C TYR A 364 -0.72 -7.42 4.82
N PHE A 365 -2.01 -7.20 4.54
CA PHE A 365 -2.88 -6.34 5.35
C PHE A 365 -3.60 -7.09 6.48
N ASP A 366 -3.37 -8.39 6.63
CA ASP A 366 -4.06 -9.19 7.65
C ASP A 366 -3.84 -8.60 9.05
N ARG A 367 -4.94 -8.43 9.79
CA ARG A 367 -5.02 -7.82 11.13
C ARG A 367 -4.55 -6.37 11.22
N LYS A 368 -4.29 -5.69 10.10
CA LYS A 368 -3.97 -4.27 10.11
C LYS A 368 -5.24 -3.42 10.16
N SER A 369 -5.17 -2.28 10.85
CA SER A 369 -6.23 -1.30 10.98
C SER A 369 -6.10 -0.22 9.90
N PHE A 370 -7.19 0.10 9.21
CA PHE A 370 -7.24 1.14 8.19
C PHE A 370 -7.93 2.36 8.77
N ARG A 371 -7.37 3.55 8.58
CA ARG A 371 -8.04 4.80 8.93
C ARG A 371 -7.65 5.95 8.02
N TYR A 372 -8.43 7.01 8.06
CA TYR A 372 -8.05 8.27 7.44
C TYR A 372 -7.21 9.13 8.39
N ASP A 373 -6.24 9.81 7.81
CA ASP A 373 -5.37 10.78 8.45
C ASP A 373 -5.39 12.08 7.64
N ASN A 374 -5.66 13.20 8.30
CA ASN A 374 -5.82 14.49 7.61
C ASN A 374 -4.55 14.96 6.89
N GLU A 375 -3.36 14.50 7.33
CA GLU A 375 -2.09 14.89 6.73
C GLU A 375 -1.58 13.86 5.72
N GLN A 376 -1.94 12.59 5.89
CA GLN A 376 -1.33 11.48 5.15
C GLN A 376 -2.30 10.76 4.20
N GLY A 377 -3.58 11.11 4.22
CA GLY A 377 -4.61 10.37 3.50
C GLY A 377 -4.94 9.05 4.22
N MET A 378 -5.16 7.96 3.48
CA MET A 378 -5.46 6.68 4.11
C MET A 378 -4.18 5.99 4.60
N VAL A 379 -4.16 5.65 5.88
CA VAL A 379 -3.06 4.95 6.55
C VAL A 379 -3.49 3.58 7.05
N VAL A 380 -2.50 2.72 7.22
CA VAL A 380 -2.60 1.36 7.72
C VAL A 380 -1.74 1.24 8.96
N GLU A 381 -2.34 0.78 10.03
CA GLU A 381 -1.71 0.64 11.33
C GLU A 381 -1.51 -0.84 11.63
N THR A 382 -0.26 -1.19 11.98
CA THR A 382 0.06 -2.50 12.53
C THR A 382 -0.08 -2.42 14.03
N LEU A 383 -0.93 -3.25 14.61
CA LEU A 383 -1.15 -3.33 16.05
C LEU A 383 -0.28 -4.43 16.66
N ASP A 384 0.15 -4.25 17.90
CA ASP A 384 0.79 -5.31 18.68
C ASP A 384 -0.25 -6.24 19.35
N ALA A 385 0.22 -7.12 20.24
CA ALA A 385 -0.62 -8.11 20.91
C ALA A 385 -1.62 -7.46 21.90
N ASP A 386 -1.30 -6.27 22.41
CA ASP A 386 -2.12 -5.53 23.36
C ASP A 386 -3.09 -4.57 22.65
N GLY A 387 -2.95 -4.44 21.32
CA GLY A 387 -3.79 -3.58 20.47
C GLY A 387 -3.21 -2.18 20.27
N GLU A 388 -1.98 -1.93 20.71
CA GLU A 388 -1.31 -0.64 20.57
C GLU A 388 -0.64 -0.49 19.19
N VAL A 389 -0.54 0.74 18.71
CA VAL A 389 0.00 1.02 17.37
C VAL A 389 1.52 0.84 17.37
N LYS A 390 1.98 -0.20 16.68
CA LYS A 390 3.41 -0.51 16.49
C LYS A 390 4.03 0.21 15.30
N ASN A 391 3.24 0.39 14.23
CA ASN A 391 3.68 1.01 12.98
C ASN A 391 2.51 1.67 12.26
N ILE A 392 2.76 2.77 11.56
CA ILE A 392 1.80 3.45 10.69
C ILE A 392 2.42 3.59 9.31
N GLU A 393 1.67 3.20 8.28
CA GLU A 393 2.11 3.12 6.89
C GLU A 393 1.07 3.80 5.99
N PRO A 394 1.43 4.54 4.93
CA PRO A 394 0.45 4.95 3.92
C PRO A 394 -0.09 3.72 3.18
N PHE A 395 -1.40 3.65 2.91
CA PHE A 395 -2.01 2.49 2.26
C PHE A 395 -1.67 2.39 0.76
N LEU A 396 -1.70 3.51 0.03
CA LEU A 396 -1.33 3.61 -1.39
C LEU A 396 -0.80 5.02 -1.66
N THR A 397 0.47 5.16 -2.03
CA THR A 397 1.14 6.46 -2.18
C THR A 397 0.89 7.13 -3.52
N ASP A 398 0.61 6.36 -4.57
CA ASP A 398 0.33 6.88 -5.91
C ASP A 398 -1.17 7.20 -6.07
N MET A 399 -2.00 6.71 -5.15
CA MET A 399 -3.43 6.96 -5.11
C MET A 399 -3.78 8.03 -4.07
N LYS A 400 -4.25 9.19 -4.53
CA LYS A 400 -4.70 10.25 -3.63
C LYS A 400 -6.01 9.87 -2.95
N PHE A 401 -6.06 10.01 -1.63
CA PHE A 401 -7.29 10.00 -0.84
C PHE A 401 -7.60 11.42 -0.37
N ASN A 402 -8.83 11.88 -0.60
CA ASN A 402 -9.37 13.11 -0.05
C ASN A 402 -10.05 12.81 1.29
N PHE A 403 -10.88 13.73 1.78
CA PHE A 403 -11.53 13.61 3.07
C PHE A 403 -12.40 12.36 3.16
N VAL A 404 -11.90 11.34 3.87
CA VAL A 404 -12.62 10.08 4.11
C VAL A 404 -13.37 10.17 5.43
N THR A 405 -14.71 10.10 5.36
CA THR A 405 -15.58 10.32 6.53
C THR A 405 -15.91 9.03 7.27
N ASP A 406 -15.99 7.88 6.60
CA ASP A 406 -16.23 6.56 7.21
C ASP A 406 -15.72 5.47 6.26
N LEU A 407 -15.36 4.31 6.80
CA LEU A 407 -14.86 3.18 6.02
C LEU A 407 -15.20 1.84 6.69
N SER A 408 -15.37 0.81 5.88
CA SER A 408 -15.74 -0.53 6.32
C SER A 408 -15.41 -1.57 5.27
N PHE A 409 -15.01 -2.77 5.68
CA PHE A 409 -14.85 -3.88 4.74
C PHE A 409 -16.19 -4.52 4.39
N GLY A 410 -16.40 -4.78 3.10
CA GLY A 410 -17.54 -5.54 2.59
C GLY A 410 -17.41 -7.04 2.84
N ALA A 411 -18.49 -7.79 2.61
CA ALA A 411 -18.44 -9.26 2.66
C ALA A 411 -17.61 -9.89 1.53
N ASP A 412 -17.41 -9.14 0.45
CA ASP A 412 -16.56 -9.48 -0.68
C ASP A 412 -15.05 -9.26 -0.44
N GLY A 413 -14.69 -8.64 0.69
CA GLY A 413 -13.31 -8.33 1.07
C GLY A 413 -12.78 -7.00 0.53
N GLY A 414 -13.61 -6.21 -0.17
CA GLY A 414 -13.26 -4.87 -0.61
C GLY A 414 -13.39 -3.83 0.51
N LEU A 415 -12.58 -2.77 0.44
CA LEU A 415 -12.68 -1.65 1.39
C LEU A 415 -13.63 -0.60 0.86
N TYR A 416 -14.80 -0.45 1.49
CA TYR A 416 -15.79 0.57 1.17
C TYR A 416 -15.54 1.81 2.03
N PHE A 417 -15.73 2.99 1.46
CA PHE A 417 -15.49 4.24 2.18
C PHE A 417 -16.28 5.40 1.59
N LEU A 418 -16.58 6.39 2.42
CA LEU A 418 -17.10 7.68 2.00
C LEU A 418 -15.94 8.63 1.79
N GLU A 419 -15.80 9.17 0.59
CA GLU A 419 -14.81 10.20 0.25
C GLU A 419 -15.55 11.40 -0.33
N ASP A 420 -15.42 12.55 0.30
CA ASP A 420 -16.18 13.76 -0.02
C ASP A 420 -17.71 13.47 -0.06
N ASN A 421 -18.33 13.59 -1.24
CA ASN A 421 -19.76 13.34 -1.48
C ASN A 421 -20.03 12.02 -2.22
N GLN A 422 -19.13 11.04 -2.11
CA GLN A 422 -19.20 9.79 -2.88
C GLN A 422 -19.03 8.56 -1.99
N LEU A 423 -19.75 7.48 -2.32
CA LEU A 423 -19.44 6.14 -1.85
C LEU A 423 -18.43 5.53 -2.82
N LYS A 424 -17.30 5.07 -2.29
CA LYS A 424 -16.23 4.44 -3.05
C LYS A 424 -15.85 3.09 -2.49
N LYS A 425 -15.12 2.33 -3.30
CA LYS A 425 -14.58 1.02 -2.96
C LYS A 425 -13.15 0.90 -3.47
N ILE A 426 -12.28 0.29 -2.67
CA ILE A 426 -11.00 -0.24 -3.15
C ILE A 426 -11.17 -1.72 -3.46
N ASP A 427 -10.97 -2.05 -4.73
CA ASP A 427 -10.80 -3.42 -5.20
C ASP A 427 -9.33 -3.72 -5.40
N TYR A 428 -8.95 -4.98 -5.13
CA TYR A 428 -7.61 -5.50 -5.41
C TYR A 428 -7.70 -6.72 -6.32
N SER A 429 -6.85 -6.81 -7.34
CA SER A 429 -6.69 -8.02 -8.15
C SER A 429 -5.29 -8.07 -8.77
N GLU A 430 -4.62 -9.22 -8.67
CA GLU A 430 -3.35 -9.48 -9.38
C GLU A 430 -3.57 -9.96 -10.82
N VAL A 431 -4.81 -10.27 -11.17
CA VAL A 431 -5.23 -10.74 -12.49
C VAL A 431 -6.20 -9.76 -13.12
N ASN A 432 -6.48 -9.95 -14.41
CA ASN A 432 -7.52 -9.21 -15.10
C ASN A 432 -8.88 -9.38 -14.40
N ARG A 433 -9.65 -8.30 -14.27
CA ARG A 433 -10.97 -8.34 -13.64
C ARG A 433 -12.03 -8.52 -14.71
N LYS A 434 -13.07 -9.27 -14.38
CA LYS A 434 -14.22 -9.39 -15.27
C LYS A 434 -15.00 -8.07 -15.33
N PRO A 435 -15.54 -7.69 -16.49
CA PRO A 435 -16.41 -6.53 -16.59
C PRO A 435 -17.73 -6.78 -15.84
N ILE A 436 -18.45 -5.70 -15.56
CA ILE A 436 -19.83 -5.74 -15.08
C ILE A 436 -20.77 -5.50 -16.26
N ALA A 437 -21.67 -6.46 -16.49
CA ALA A 437 -22.72 -6.37 -17.50
C ALA A 437 -24.04 -5.86 -16.89
N ILE A 438 -24.56 -4.74 -17.41
CA ILE A 438 -25.86 -4.17 -17.04
C ILE A 438 -26.67 -3.96 -18.30
N ALA A 439 -27.87 -4.51 -18.31
CA ALA A 439 -28.85 -4.34 -19.37
C ALA A 439 -30.11 -3.70 -18.80
N SER A 440 -30.70 -2.80 -19.58
CA SER A 440 -32.02 -2.22 -19.31
C SER A 440 -32.80 -2.10 -20.61
N ALA A 441 -34.12 -1.92 -20.49
CA ALA A 441 -35.02 -1.69 -21.60
C ALA A 441 -36.07 -0.64 -21.21
N ASP A 442 -36.57 0.13 -22.17
CA ASP A 442 -37.67 1.08 -21.96
C ASP A 442 -39.00 0.38 -21.64
N MET A 443 -39.17 -0.85 -22.11
CA MET A 443 -40.28 -1.73 -21.74
C MET A 443 -39.89 -3.21 -21.82
N LEU A 444 -40.53 -4.04 -20.99
CA LEU A 444 -40.33 -5.49 -20.96
C LEU A 444 -41.59 -6.28 -21.35
N THR A 445 -42.72 -5.61 -21.57
CA THR A 445 -43.98 -6.25 -21.98
C THR A 445 -44.79 -5.33 -22.88
N GLY A 446 -45.48 -5.90 -23.86
CA GLY A 446 -46.34 -5.17 -24.79
C GLY A 446 -46.88 -6.04 -25.91
N ASN A 447 -47.72 -5.49 -26.79
CA ASN A 447 -48.32 -6.24 -27.89
C ASN A 447 -47.44 -6.20 -29.15
N VAL A 448 -47.44 -7.27 -29.94
CA VAL A 448 -46.74 -7.28 -31.24
C VAL A 448 -47.41 -6.36 -32.27
N PRO A 449 -46.64 -5.67 -33.15
CA PRO A 449 -45.18 -5.57 -33.14
C PRO A 449 -44.68 -4.72 -31.96
N LEU A 450 -43.82 -5.31 -31.13
CA LEU A 450 -43.30 -4.70 -29.91
C LEU A 450 -41.88 -4.22 -30.17
N LYS A 451 -41.72 -2.92 -30.41
CA LYS A 451 -40.43 -2.27 -30.59
C LYS A 451 -39.88 -1.85 -29.22
N ILE A 452 -38.68 -2.30 -28.88
CA ILE A 452 -38.02 -2.06 -27.58
C ILE A 452 -36.67 -1.39 -27.82
N LYS A 453 -36.34 -0.41 -26.97
CA LYS A 453 -35.00 0.20 -26.91
C LYS A 453 -34.24 -0.40 -25.74
N PHE A 454 -33.13 -1.07 -26.05
CA PHE A 454 -32.24 -1.65 -25.05
C PHE A 454 -31.09 -0.70 -24.74
N SER A 455 -30.54 -0.81 -23.54
CA SER A 455 -29.36 -0.05 -23.15
C SER A 455 -28.39 -0.88 -22.33
N SER A 456 -27.10 -0.79 -22.68
CA SER A 456 -25.99 -1.32 -21.88
C SER A 456 -25.50 -0.33 -20.82
N GLY A 457 -26.21 0.79 -20.64
CA GLY A 457 -25.85 1.86 -19.72
C GLY A 457 -25.59 1.36 -18.31
N GLY A 458 -24.42 1.73 -17.75
CA GLY A 458 -23.95 1.28 -16.45
C GLY A 458 -23.05 0.03 -16.49
N SER A 459 -22.93 -0.64 -17.63
CA SER A 459 -21.88 -1.65 -17.85
C SER A 459 -20.50 -0.98 -17.81
N ILE A 460 -19.53 -1.61 -17.15
CA ILE A 460 -18.19 -1.04 -16.99
C ILE A 460 -17.16 -2.14 -16.83
N ASP A 461 -15.93 -1.87 -17.24
CA ASP A 461 -14.75 -2.57 -16.70
C ASP A 461 -13.98 -1.61 -15.79
N PHE A 462 -13.51 -2.15 -14.68
CA PHE A 462 -12.82 -1.39 -13.66
C PHE A 462 -11.31 -1.26 -13.94
N ASP A 463 -10.73 -2.15 -14.74
CA ASP A 463 -9.35 -2.04 -15.17
C ASP A 463 -9.08 -0.75 -15.95
N LYS A 464 -8.01 -0.07 -15.54
CA LYS A 464 -7.67 1.26 -16.06
C LYS A 464 -7.38 1.16 -17.55
N ASN A 465 -8.06 1.99 -18.34
CA ASN A 465 -7.98 2.07 -19.80
C ASN A 465 -8.55 0.86 -20.56
N ASP A 466 -9.29 -0.03 -19.90
CA ASP A 466 -9.92 -1.15 -20.61
C ASP A 466 -11.18 -0.67 -21.36
N LYS A 467 -11.24 -1.01 -22.65
CA LYS A 467 -12.41 -0.71 -23.49
C LYS A 467 -13.32 -1.92 -23.45
N ILE A 468 -14.60 -1.70 -23.13
CA ILE A 468 -15.60 -2.76 -23.18
C ILE A 468 -16.28 -2.83 -24.55
N SER A 469 -16.69 -4.05 -24.91
CA SER A 469 -17.46 -4.38 -26.09
C SER A 469 -18.78 -5.06 -25.71
N PHE A 470 -19.79 -4.93 -26.55
CA PHE A 470 -21.15 -5.44 -26.29
C PHE A 470 -21.53 -6.49 -27.33
N GLU A 471 -22.22 -7.53 -26.89
CA GLU A 471 -22.91 -8.49 -27.76
C GLU A 471 -24.31 -8.75 -27.16
N TRP A 472 -25.32 -8.27 -27.87
CA TRP A 472 -26.73 -8.52 -27.58
C TRP A 472 -27.21 -9.73 -28.36
N ASN A 473 -28.02 -10.57 -27.73
CA ASN A 473 -28.74 -11.67 -28.37
C ASN A 473 -30.22 -11.60 -27.98
N PHE A 474 -31.12 -11.40 -28.96
CA PHE A 474 -32.54 -11.13 -28.70
C PHE A 474 -33.43 -12.38 -28.75
N ASP A 475 -33.09 -13.36 -29.57
CA ASP A 475 -33.93 -14.56 -29.82
C ASP A 475 -33.12 -15.80 -30.24
N GLY A 476 -31.83 -15.83 -29.92
CA GLY A 476 -30.91 -16.93 -30.22
C GLY A 476 -30.17 -16.79 -31.55
N VAL A 477 -30.71 -16.02 -32.51
CA VAL A 477 -30.15 -15.85 -33.86
C VAL A 477 -29.92 -14.38 -34.23
N ASN A 478 -30.73 -13.46 -33.72
CA ASN A 478 -30.52 -12.03 -33.94
C ASN A 478 -29.57 -11.45 -32.90
N GLN A 479 -28.46 -10.87 -33.37
CA GLN A 479 -27.41 -10.27 -32.55
C GLN A 479 -27.14 -8.81 -32.91
N SER A 480 -26.65 -8.03 -31.95
CA SER A 480 -26.16 -6.67 -32.18
C SER A 480 -24.93 -6.39 -31.33
N THR A 481 -24.00 -5.60 -31.87
CA THR A 481 -22.81 -5.12 -31.14
C THR A 481 -22.93 -3.65 -30.73
N GLU A 482 -24.06 -3.00 -31.01
CA GLU A 482 -24.31 -1.63 -30.58
C GLU A 482 -24.50 -1.58 -29.06
N ALA A 483 -24.08 -0.48 -28.43
CA ALA A 483 -24.27 -0.29 -26.99
C ALA A 483 -25.76 -0.20 -26.60
N ASN A 484 -26.57 0.49 -27.41
CA ASN A 484 -27.99 0.75 -27.15
C ASN A 484 -28.85 0.42 -28.38
N PRO A 485 -29.03 -0.86 -28.72
CA PRO A 485 -29.77 -1.26 -29.93
C PRO A 485 -31.29 -1.15 -29.76
N GLU A 486 -32.00 -1.07 -30.88
CA GLU A 486 -33.45 -1.24 -30.94
C GLU A 486 -33.80 -2.59 -31.60
N PHE A 487 -34.77 -3.33 -31.05
CA PHE A 487 -35.25 -4.59 -31.64
C PHE A 487 -36.78 -4.68 -31.62
N THR A 488 -37.38 -5.28 -32.65
CA THR A 488 -38.84 -5.40 -32.79
C THR A 488 -39.28 -6.86 -32.81
N TYR A 489 -40.06 -7.27 -31.81
CA TYR A 489 -40.68 -8.59 -31.76
C TYR A 489 -41.99 -8.58 -32.55
N THR A 490 -42.07 -9.40 -33.60
CA THR A 490 -43.26 -9.52 -34.47
C THR A 490 -44.13 -10.73 -34.14
N LYS A 491 -43.59 -11.70 -33.39
CA LYS A 491 -44.30 -12.91 -32.95
C LYS A 491 -44.56 -12.84 -31.44
N PRO A 492 -45.75 -13.23 -30.96
CA PRO A 492 -46.01 -13.33 -29.53
C PRO A 492 -45.17 -14.44 -28.90
N GLY A 493 -44.65 -14.21 -27.71
CA GLY A 493 -43.87 -15.18 -26.96
C GLY A 493 -43.06 -14.55 -25.83
N PRO A 494 -42.56 -15.38 -24.89
CA PRO A 494 -41.48 -14.99 -23.99
C PRO A 494 -40.13 -15.00 -24.72
N TYR A 495 -39.29 -14.03 -24.42
CA TYR A 495 -37.94 -13.91 -24.97
C TYR A 495 -36.93 -13.64 -23.85
N GLU A 496 -35.77 -14.28 -23.93
CA GLU A 496 -34.61 -13.98 -23.08
C GLU A 496 -33.61 -13.18 -23.90
N VAL A 497 -33.44 -11.92 -23.54
CA VAL A 497 -32.43 -11.05 -24.15
C VAL A 497 -31.16 -11.13 -23.33
N LYS A 498 -30.07 -11.58 -23.94
CA LYS A 498 -28.77 -11.66 -23.28
C LYS A 498 -27.89 -10.50 -23.72
N LEU A 499 -27.24 -9.83 -22.78
CA LEU A 499 -26.14 -8.92 -23.05
C LEU A 499 -24.87 -9.56 -22.50
N LYS A 500 -23.88 -9.75 -23.36
CA LYS A 500 -22.51 -10.07 -22.99
C LYS A 500 -21.65 -8.83 -23.11
N VAL A 501 -20.88 -8.54 -22.07
CA VAL A 501 -19.88 -7.47 -22.04
C VAL A 501 -18.51 -8.11 -21.94
N SER A 502 -17.59 -7.76 -22.84
CA SER A 502 -16.22 -8.29 -22.83
C SER A 502 -15.21 -7.16 -22.78
N ASP A 503 -14.11 -7.36 -22.05
CA ASP A 503 -12.98 -6.43 -22.00
C ASP A 503 -11.96 -6.72 -23.12
N ALA A 504 -10.87 -5.93 -23.19
CA ALA A 504 -9.84 -6.10 -24.22
C ALA A 504 -8.86 -7.24 -23.93
N LYS A 505 -8.88 -7.82 -22.72
CA LYS A 505 -8.01 -8.94 -22.30
C LYS A 505 -8.69 -10.30 -22.38
N GLY A 506 -9.96 -10.33 -22.75
CA GLY A 506 -10.73 -11.53 -23.09
C GLY A 506 -11.66 -12.03 -21.99
N ASP A 507 -11.73 -11.37 -20.84
CA ASP A 507 -12.74 -11.70 -19.85
C ASP A 507 -14.11 -11.11 -20.24
N SER A 508 -15.17 -11.75 -19.76
CA SER A 508 -16.54 -11.32 -20.06
C SER A 508 -17.52 -11.63 -18.95
N ALA A 509 -18.62 -10.87 -18.93
CA ALA A 509 -19.77 -11.07 -18.07
C ALA A 509 -21.06 -11.01 -18.89
N GLU A 510 -22.09 -11.72 -18.43
CA GLU A 510 -23.39 -11.78 -19.08
C GLU A 510 -24.51 -11.38 -18.12
N THR A 511 -25.56 -10.76 -18.68
CA THR A 511 -26.81 -10.47 -17.98
C THR A 511 -28.01 -10.75 -18.89
N VAL A 512 -29.17 -11.00 -18.29
CA VAL A 512 -30.37 -11.46 -19.00
C VAL A 512 -31.58 -10.60 -18.64
N LEU A 513 -32.31 -10.13 -19.64
CA LEU A 513 -33.64 -9.51 -19.52
C LEU A 513 -34.71 -10.49 -20.02
N LYS A 514 -35.86 -10.50 -19.34
CA LYS A 514 -37.04 -11.28 -19.77
C LYS A 514 -38.06 -10.35 -20.40
N VAL A 515 -38.36 -10.57 -21.68
CA VAL A 515 -39.33 -9.81 -22.46
C VAL A 515 -40.56 -10.67 -22.75
N VAL A 516 -41.75 -10.08 -22.70
CA VAL A 516 -43.02 -10.76 -23.02
C VAL A 516 -43.75 -9.99 -24.13
N ALA A 517 -43.78 -10.57 -25.33
CA ALA A 517 -44.54 -10.02 -26.45
C ALA A 517 -45.93 -10.69 -26.51
N ASN A 518 -46.98 -9.92 -26.31
CA ASN A 518 -48.37 -10.37 -26.30
C ASN A 518 -48.98 -10.32 -27.72
N LYS A 519 -50.06 -11.08 -27.93
CA LYS A 519 -50.84 -10.99 -29.17
C LYS A 519 -51.46 -9.60 -29.31
N ALA A 520 -51.46 -9.06 -30.53
CA ALA A 520 -52.19 -7.84 -30.85
C ALA A 520 -53.69 -8.01 -30.50
N PRO A 521 -54.36 -6.98 -29.95
CA PRO A 521 -55.80 -7.04 -29.71
C PRO A 521 -56.53 -7.29 -31.04
N VAL A 522 -57.40 -8.29 -31.08
CA VAL A 522 -58.30 -8.47 -32.23
C VAL A 522 -59.27 -7.29 -32.20
N LYS A 523 -59.20 -6.38 -33.17
CA LYS A 523 -60.21 -5.33 -33.34
C LYS A 523 -61.57 -6.01 -33.49
N GLY A 524 -62.40 -5.93 -32.45
CA GLY A 524 -63.76 -6.42 -32.52
C GLY A 524 -64.49 -5.74 -33.67
N ARG A 525 -65.07 -6.53 -34.58
CA ARG A 525 -66.04 -6.02 -35.56
C ARG A 525 -67.14 -5.33 -34.77
N LYS A 526 -67.25 -3.99 -34.87
CA LYS A 526 -68.46 -3.27 -34.48
C LYS A 526 -69.60 -3.90 -35.29
N LYS A 527 -70.55 -4.53 -34.60
CA LYS A 527 -71.82 -4.95 -35.19
C LYS A 527 -72.73 -3.74 -35.36
#